data_AF-A0A920YMY4-F1
#
_entry.id   AF-A0A920YMY4-F1
#
_cell.length_a   1.000
_cell.length_b   1.000
_cell.length_c   1.000
_cell.angle_alpha   90.00
_cell.angle_beta   90.00
_cell.angle_gamma   90.00
#
_symmetry.space_group_name_H-M   'P 1'
#
loop_
_entity.id
_entity.type
_entity.pdbx_description
1 polymer ?
#
loop_
_entity_poly.entity_id
_entity_poly.type
_entity_poly.pdbx_seq_one_letter_code
_entity_poly.pdbx_strand_id
1 'polypeptide(L)' 'MFLRDMISQFVKTSDFGLLRDILKQHGRRGFNLACRAAGIRRGEAHRRLRLYNDNGPIHEVAKAACGLKTTNWG' A
#
# COMPACT_ATOMS: atom_id res chain seq x y z
N MET A 1 -6.23 19.92 5.64
CA MET A 1 -6.32 20.10 4.17
C MET A 1 -7.51 19.29 3.68
N PHE A 2 -8.28 19.77 2.69
CA PHE A 2 -9.37 18.96 2.16
C PHE A 2 -8.82 17.83 1.29
N LEU A 3 -9.46 16.65 1.33
CA LEU A 3 -9.09 15.48 0.52
C LEU A 3 -8.93 15.83 -0.96
N ARG A 4 -9.79 16.71 -1.48
CA ARG A 4 -9.78 17.13 -2.88
C ARG A 4 -8.49 17.86 -3.27
N ASP A 5 -7.98 18.72 -2.39
CA ASP A 5 -6.74 19.45 -2.63
C ASP A 5 -5.54 18.51 -2.61
N MET A 6 -5.51 17.57 -1.66
CA MET A 6 -4.41 16.59 -1.58
C MET A 6 -4.38 15.69 -2.81
N ILE A 7 -5.55 15.27 -3.31
CA ILE A 7 -5.66 14.51 -4.56
C ILE A 7 -5.18 15.35 -5.74
N SER A 8 -5.63 16.60 -5.86
CA SER A 8 -5.21 17.49 -6.96
C SER A 8 -3.70 17.71 -6.96
N GLN A 9 -3.11 17.91 -5.78
CA GLN A 9 -1.68 18.08 -5.63
C GLN A 9 -0.93 16.79 -5.98
N PHE A 10 -1.40 15.63 -5.51
CA PHE A 10 -0.83 14.33 -5.88
C PHE A 10 -0.86 14.08 -7.38
N VAL A 11 -1.96 14.39 -8.07
CA VAL A 11 -2.07 14.22 -9.53
C VAL A 11 -1.06 15.12 -10.27
N LYS A 12 -0.80 16.33 -9.76
CA LYS A 12 0.16 17.26 -10.36
C LYS A 12 1.62 16.87 -10.11
N THR A 13 1.95 16.48 -8.89
CA THR A 13 3.35 16.22 -8.49
C THR A 13 3.76 14.76 -8.65
N SER A 14 2.78 13.84 -8.73
CA SER A 14 2.99 12.40 -8.63
C SER A 14 3.78 11.97 -7.38
N ASP A 15 3.72 12.77 -6.31
CA ASP A 15 4.45 12.50 -5.08
C ASP A 15 3.73 11.46 -4.22
N PHE A 16 4.36 10.29 -4.07
CA PHE A 16 3.82 9.21 -3.24
C PHE A 16 3.83 9.54 -1.74
N GLY A 17 4.59 10.53 -1.28
CA GLY A 17 4.48 11.06 0.08
C GLY A 17 3.06 11.56 0.39
N LEU A 18 2.50 12.37 -0.50
CA LEU A 18 1.11 12.84 -0.40
C LEU A 18 0.10 11.69 -0.40
N LEU A 19 0.34 10.65 -1.18
CA LEU A 19 -0.53 9.48 -1.22
C LEU A 19 -0.55 8.73 0.13
N ARG A 20 0.59 8.66 0.82
CA ARG A 20 0.70 8.12 2.18
C ARG A 20 -0.06 8.98 3.19
N ASP A 21 0.04 10.29 3.07
CA ASP A 21 -0.66 11.23 3.96
C ASP A 21 -2.17 11.18 3.75
N ILE A 22 -2.63 11.07 2.50
CA ILE A 22 -4.05 10.83 2.18
C ILE A 22 -4.54 9.54 2.85
N LEU A 23 -3.76 8.46 2.77
CA LEU A 23 -4.11 7.20 3.43
C LEU A 23 -4.18 7.36 4.95
N LYS A 24 -3.25 8.09 5.56
CA LYS A 24 -3.21 8.30 7.02
C LYS A 24 -4.35 9.19 7.52
N GLN A 25 -4.70 10.25 6.78
CA GLN A 25 -5.70 11.24 7.20
C GLN A 25 -7.14 10.88 6.79
N HIS A 26 -7.32 10.28 5.61
CA HIS A 26 -8.63 10.01 5.02
C HIS A 26 -8.91 8.51 4.82
N GLY A 27 -7.98 7.66 5.25
CA GLY A 27 -8.12 6.21 5.19
C GLY A 27 -8.14 5.65 3.76
N ARG A 28 -8.59 4.39 3.66
CA ARG A 28 -8.66 3.63 2.40
C ARG A 28 -9.52 4.31 1.33
N ARG A 29 -10.58 5.02 1.74
CA ARG A 29 -11.49 5.70 0.80
C ARG A 29 -10.79 6.86 0.09
N GLY A 30 -10.04 7.68 0.83
CA GLY A 30 -9.23 8.76 0.26
C GLY A 30 -8.14 8.24 -0.66
N PHE A 31 -7.44 7.18 -0.23
CA PHE A 31 -6.40 6.52 -1.04
C PHE A 31 -6.94 5.99 -2.38
N ASN A 32 -8.09 5.32 -2.37
CA ASN A 32 -8.71 4.80 -3.59
C ASN A 32 -9.10 5.92 -4.56
N LEU A 33 -9.63 7.03 -4.04
CA LEU A 33 -9.96 8.22 -4.83
C LEU A 33 -8.71 8.85 -5.46
N ALA A 34 -7.63 8.99 -4.70
CA ALA A 34 -6.36 9.50 -5.19
C ALA A 34 -5.76 8.62 -6.30
N CYS A 35 -5.74 7.30 -6.10
CA CYS A 35 -5.26 6.36 -7.11
C CYS A 35 -6.10 6.44 -8.40
N ARG A 36 -7.43 6.52 -8.28
CA ARG A 36 -8.33 6.65 -9.43
C ARG A 36 -8.12 7.96 -10.17
N ALA A 37 -7.95 9.07 -9.45
CA ALA A 37 -7.70 10.38 -10.04
C ALA A 37 -6.37 10.46 -10.79
N ALA A 38 -5.34 9.75 -10.31
CA ALA A 38 -4.03 9.68 -10.95
C ALA A 38 -3.94 8.60 -12.04
N GLY A 39 -4.99 7.79 -12.27
CA GLY A 39 -4.95 6.67 -13.22
C GLY A 39 -4.04 5.51 -12.81
N ILE A 40 -3.64 5.44 -11.54
CA ILE A 40 -2.69 4.43 -11.03
C ILE A 40 -3.45 3.22 -10.49
N ARG A 41 -2.93 2.02 -10.78
CA ARG A 41 -3.48 0.78 -10.20
C ARG A 41 -3.20 0.72 -8.71
N ARG A 42 -4.20 0.37 -7.90
CA ARG A 42 -4.08 0.27 -6.43
C ARG A 42 -2.88 -0.58 -5.98
N GLY A 43 -2.64 -1.72 -6.63
CA GLY A 43 -1.51 -2.60 -6.32
C GLY A 43 -0.15 -1.94 -6.60
N GLU A 44 -0.05 -1.12 -7.64
CA GLU A 44 1.16 -0.37 -7.95
C GLU A 44 1.41 0.72 -6.91
N ALA A 45 0.38 1.48 -6.54
CA ALA A 45 0.47 2.47 -5.47
C ALA A 45 0.87 1.85 -4.13
N HIS A 46 0.33 0.68 -3.78
CA HIS A 46 0.71 -0.06 -2.57
C HIS A 46 2.17 -0.55 -2.60
N ARG A 47 2.67 -1.01 -3.75
CA ARG A 47 4.08 -1.40 -3.93
C ARG A 47 5.02 -0.19 -3.81
N ARG A 48 4.68 0.93 -4.46
CA ARG A 48 5.44 2.19 -4.38
C ARG A 48 5.51 2.74 -2.96
N LEU A 49 4.42 2.61 -2.19
CA LEU A 49 4.37 3.03 -0.80
C LEU A 49 5.03 2.04 0.18
N ARG A 50 5.54 0.88 -0.29
CA ARG A 50 6.04 -0.21 0.56
C ARG A 50 5.08 -0.57 1.70
N LEU A 51 3.77 -0.43 1.46
CA LEU A 51 2.73 -0.82 2.42
C LEU A 51 2.56 -2.34 2.47
N TYR A 52 2.95 -3.02 1.39
CA TYR A 52 3.33 -4.42 1.49
C TYR A 52 4.69 -4.45 2.18
N ASN A 53 4.67 -4.81 3.45
CA ASN A 53 5.86 -5.27 4.13
C ASN A 53 6.29 -6.55 3.38
N ASP A 54 7.40 -6.51 2.65
CA ASP A 54 7.98 -7.67 1.94
C ASP A 54 8.32 -8.85 2.89
N ASN A 55 8.02 -8.73 4.19
CA ASN A 55 8.05 -9.81 5.16
C ASN A 55 7.06 -10.95 4.86
N GLY A 56 5.95 -10.70 4.16
CA GLY A 56 5.03 -11.78 3.76
C GLY A 56 5.68 -12.81 2.83
N PRO A 57 6.22 -12.39 1.68
CA PRO A 57 6.95 -13.29 0.78
C PRO A 57 8.25 -13.84 1.38
N ILE A 58 8.99 -13.07 2.19
CA ILE A 58 10.19 -13.60 2.86
C ILE A 58 9.81 -14.69 3.87
N HIS A 59 8.69 -14.57 4.58
CA HIS A 59 8.23 -15.62 5.48
C HIS A 59 7.72 -16.86 4.74
N GLU A 60 7.10 -16.69 3.56
CA GLU A 60 6.72 -17.85 2.72
C GLU A 60 7.92 -18.52 2.05
N VAL A 61 8.91 -17.75 1.57
CA VAL A 61 10.17 -18.29 1.02
C VAL A 61 11.01 -18.93 2.11
N ALA A 62 11.08 -18.35 3.32
CA ALA A 62 11.74 -18.96 4.48
C ALA A 62 10.98 -20.20 4.98
N LYS A 63 9.64 -20.22 4.96
CA LYS A 63 8.84 -21.42 5.24
C LYS A 63 9.10 -22.54 4.24
N ALA A 64 9.19 -22.21 2.94
CA ALA A 64 9.50 -23.17 1.89
C ALA A 64 10.94 -23.69 1.99
N ALA A 65 11.90 -22.83 2.35
CA ALA A 65 13.31 -23.20 2.50
C ALA A 65 13.63 -23.97 3.79
N CYS A 66 12.89 -23.73 4.89
CA CYS A 66 13.15 -24.35 6.20
C CYS A 66 12.30 -25.61 6.49
N GLY A 67 11.39 -26.03 5.61
CA GLY A 67 10.71 -27.33 5.72
C GLY A 67 9.93 -27.59 7.02
N LEU A 68 9.50 -26.53 7.72
CA LEU A 68 8.79 -26.67 9.00
C LEU A 68 7.36 -27.16 8.77
N LYS A 69 7.15 -28.47 8.91
CA LYS A 69 5.83 -29.07 9.13
C LYS A 69 5.29 -28.54 10.46
N THR A 70 4.26 -27.72 10.41
CA THR A 70 3.52 -27.34 11.63
C THR A 70 2.77 -28.57 12.13
N THR A 71 3.30 -29.22 13.17
CA THR A 71 2.52 -30.15 13.97
C THR A 71 1.41 -29.34 14.64
N ASN A 72 0.17 -29.69 14.33
CA ASN A 72 -1.04 -29.15 14.94
C ASN A 72 -0.93 -29.35 16.47
N TRP A 73 -0.98 -28.26 17.23
CA TRP A 73 -1.33 -28.31 18.65
C TRP A 73 -2.74 -27.75 18.75
N GLY A 74 -3.68 -28.64 19.09
CA GLY A 74 -5.08 -28.31 19.34
C GLY A 74 -5.30 -27.56 20.63
#